data_AF-A0A2H5WMW6-F1
#
_entry.id   AF-A0A2H5WMW6-F1
#
_cell.length_a   1.000
_cell.length_b   1.000
_cell.length_c   1.000
_cell.angle_alpha   90.00
_cell.angle_beta   90.00
_cell.angle_gamma   90.00
#
_symmetry.space_group_name_H-M   'P 1'
#
loop_
_entity.id
_entity.type
_entity.pdbx_description
1 polymer ?
#
loop_
_entity_poly.entity_id
_entity_poly.type
_entity_poly.pdbx_seq_one_letter_code
_entity_poly.pdbx_strand_id
1 'polypeptide(L)'
;MQITFEEVRRAVKAYRAAVQAPIPKEHVPEPVQTSPEADQQLARELARQLVQMPDVREERVNEVKAKLASGTYRVSSEMVAGAIIRRALADKIR
;
A
#
# COMPACT_ATOMS: atom_id res chain seq x y z
N MET A 1 37.72 -3.62 33.93
CA MET A 1 36.31 -3.22 34.11
C MET A 1 35.52 -4.47 34.44
N GLN A 2 35.01 -4.61 35.67
CA GLN A 2 34.15 -5.71 36.05
C GLN A 2 32.74 -5.15 36.15
N ILE A 3 31.84 -5.59 35.27
CA ILE A 3 30.43 -5.23 35.35
C ILE A 3 29.87 -5.94 36.59
N THR A 4 29.27 -5.17 37.48
CA THR A 4 28.73 -5.69 38.74
C THR A 4 27.41 -6.42 38.50
N PHE A 5 27.11 -7.40 39.35
CA PHE A 5 25.88 -8.18 39.25
C PHE A 5 24.62 -7.31 39.27
N GLU A 6 24.65 -6.20 40.03
CA GLU A 6 23.55 -5.23 40.11
C GLU A 6 23.33 -4.47 38.80
N GLU A 7 24.39 -4.13 38.07
CA GLU A 7 24.30 -3.48 36.76
C GLU A 7 23.68 -4.41 35.71
N VAL A 8 24.06 -5.70 35.73
CA VAL A 8 23.44 -6.72 34.87
C VAL A 8 21.96 -6.88 35.20
N ARG A 9 21.61 -6.96 36.49
CA ARG A 9 20.23 -7.08 36.94
C ARG A 9 19.38 -5.88 36.53
N ARG A 10 19.93 -4.67 36.64
CA ARG A 10 19.28 -3.43 36.20
C ARG A 10 19.08 -3.39 34.69
N ALA A 11 20.09 -3.80 33.92
CA ALA A 11 20.02 -3.88 32.46
C ALA A 11 18.95 -4.89 32.00
N VAL A 12 18.90 -6.07 32.59
CA VAL A 12 17.89 -7.10 32.29
C VAL A 12 16.48 -6.62 32.65
N LYS A 13 16.30 -5.93 33.79
CA LYS A 13 15.02 -5.35 34.18
C LYS A 13 14.55 -4.27 33.20
N ALA A 14 15.45 -3.39 32.79
CA ALA A 14 15.16 -2.34 31.81
C ALA A 14 14.82 -2.91 30.43
N TYR A 15 15.58 -3.92 29.97
CA TYR A 15 15.32 -4.61 28.70
C TYR A 15 13.93 -5.30 28.73
N ARG A 16 13.61 -6.00 29.80
CA ARG A 16 12.30 -6.65 29.96
C ARG A 16 11.16 -5.62 29.97
N ALA A 17 11.34 -4.49 30.63
CA ALA A 17 10.36 -3.40 30.64
C ALA A 17 10.19 -2.77 29.24
N ALA A 18 11.27 -2.63 28.47
CA ALA A 18 11.22 -2.11 27.10
C ALA A 18 10.54 -3.08 26.13
N VAL A 19 10.78 -4.40 26.26
CA VAL A 19 10.11 -5.42 25.44
C VAL A 19 8.62 -5.56 25.80
N GLN A 20 8.25 -5.28 27.05
CA GLN A 20 6.86 -5.29 27.52
C GLN A 20 6.14 -3.95 27.32
N ALA A 21 6.85 -2.91 26.89
CA ALA A 21 6.23 -1.64 26.58
C ALA A 21 5.34 -1.82 25.35
N PRO A 22 4.04 -1.46 25.43
CA PRO A 22 3.17 -1.52 24.27
C PRO A 22 3.71 -0.56 23.21
N ILE A 23 4.09 -1.10 22.06
CA ILE A 23 4.37 -0.28 20.88
C ILE A 23 3.08 0.50 20.60
N PRO A 24 3.12 1.85 20.51
CA PRO A 24 1.95 2.63 20.14
C PRO A 24 1.45 2.12 18.80
N LYS A 25 0.29 1.45 18.80
CA LYS A 25 -0.33 1.01 17.55
C LYS A 25 -0.68 2.27 16.77
N GLU A 26 -0.27 2.30 15.50
CA GLU A 26 -0.68 3.36 14.59
C GLU A 26 -2.21 3.45 14.59
N HIS A 27 -2.74 4.67 14.69
CA HIS A 27 -4.18 4.89 14.74
C HIS A 27 -4.78 4.48 13.40
N VAL A 28 -5.44 3.33 13.36
CA VAL A 28 -6.23 2.91 12.21
C VAL A 28 -7.55 3.68 12.30
N PRO A 29 -7.90 4.50 11.29
CA PRO A 29 -9.18 5.19 11.27
C PRO A 29 -10.32 4.16 11.32
N GLU A 30 -11.43 4.55 11.94
CA GLU A 30 -12.60 3.68 12.02
C GLU A 30 -13.10 3.33 10.61
N PRO A 31 -13.57 2.08 10.39
CA PRO A 31 -14.16 1.69 9.12
C PRO A 31 -15.32 2.64 8.77
N VAL A 32 -15.32 3.16 7.55
CA VAL A 32 -16.45 3.95 7.04
C VAL A 32 -17.69 3.07 7.06
N GLN A 33 -18.70 3.45 7.84
CA GLN A 33 -19.97 2.73 7.86
C GLN A 33 -20.79 3.12 6.63
N THR A 34 -20.84 2.21 5.66
CA THR A 34 -21.67 2.33 4.46
C THR A 34 -22.84 1.36 4.52
N SER A 35 -23.96 1.73 3.91
CA SER A 35 -25.06 0.78 3.69
C SER A 35 -24.79 -0.05 2.43
N PRO A 36 -25.17 -1.34 2.39
CA PRO A 36 -24.99 -2.16 1.18
C PRO A 36 -25.67 -1.58 -0.06
N GLU A 37 -26.79 -0.87 0.13
CA GLU A 37 -27.52 -0.22 -0.97
C GLU A 37 -26.75 0.99 -1.53
N ALA A 38 -26.15 1.82 -0.66
CA ALA A 38 -25.33 2.95 -1.07
C ALA A 38 -24.10 2.49 -1.86
N ASP A 39 -23.44 1.42 -1.41
CA ASP A 39 -22.29 0.84 -2.10
C ASP A 39 -22.65 0.30 -3.48
N GLN A 40 -23.81 -0.34 -3.61
CA GLN A 40 -24.29 -0.82 -4.90
C GLN A 40 -24.64 0.32 -5.87
N GLN A 41 -25.24 1.39 -5.38
CA GLN A 41 -25.54 2.57 -6.20
C GLN A 41 -24.25 3.22 -6.69
N LEU A 42 -23.28 3.41 -5.80
CA LEU A 42 -21.96 3.94 -6.13
C LEU A 42 -21.23 3.05 -7.15
N ALA A 43 -21.22 1.73 -6.94
CA ALA A 43 -20.59 0.80 -7.87
C ALA A 43 -21.20 0.88 -9.28
N ARG A 44 -22.53 1.02 -9.38
CA ARG A 44 -23.23 1.19 -10.68
C ARG A 44 -22.89 2.51 -11.34
N GLU A 45 -22.80 3.59 -10.57
CA GLU A 45 -22.41 4.90 -11.09
C GLU A 45 -20.99 4.87 -11.65
N LEU A 46 -20.04 4.34 -10.86
CA LEU A 46 -18.65 4.17 -11.27
C LEU A 46 -18.54 3.28 -12.52
N ALA A 47 -19.29 2.17 -12.58
CA ALA A 47 -19.29 1.31 -13.75
C ALA A 47 -19.75 2.06 -15.02
N ARG A 48 -20.78 2.92 -14.92
CA ARG A 48 -21.22 3.74 -16.06
C ARG A 48 -20.16 4.75 -16.48
N GLN A 49 -19.51 5.40 -15.52
CA GLN A 49 -18.43 6.33 -15.81
C GLN A 49 -17.26 5.63 -16.50
N LEU A 50 -16.86 4.45 -16.01
CA LEU A 50 -15.79 3.64 -16.59
C LEU A 50 -16.08 3.22 -18.04
N VAL A 51 -17.33 2.88 -18.37
CA VAL A 51 -17.73 2.54 -19.75
C VAL A 51 -17.65 3.74 -20.70
N GLN A 52 -17.82 4.96 -20.19
CA GLN A 52 -17.70 6.18 -20.99
C GLN A 52 -16.24 6.64 -21.15
N MET A 53 -15.29 6.05 -20.42
CA MET A 53 -13.89 6.38 -20.57
C MET A 53 -13.35 5.85 -21.90
N PRO A 54 -12.42 6.58 -22.55
CA PRO A 54 -11.79 6.07 -23.75
C PRO A 54 -10.93 4.85 -23.43
N ASP A 55 -10.92 3.87 -24.34
CA ASP A 55 -10.10 2.66 -24.25
C ASP A 55 -8.61 3.00 -24.10
N VAL A 56 -8.17 4.08 -24.75
CA VAL A 56 -6.81 4.59 -24.66
C VAL A 56 -6.82 5.97 -24.01
N ARG A 57 -6.09 6.08 -22.90
CA ARG A 57 -5.85 7.37 -22.21
C ARG A 57 -4.61 8.04 -22.81
N GLU A 58 -4.80 8.77 -23.91
CA GLU A 58 -3.71 9.41 -24.68
C GLU A 58 -2.79 10.29 -23.83
N GLU A 59 -3.34 11.03 -22.86
CA GLU A 59 -2.56 11.82 -21.90
C GLU A 59 -1.49 10.96 -21.20
N ARG A 60 -1.90 9.80 -20.66
CA ARG A 60 -1.01 8.89 -19.94
C ARG A 60 0.03 8.26 -20.87
N VAL A 61 -0.36 7.95 -22.10
CA VAL A 61 0.57 7.43 -23.12
C VAL A 61 1.64 8.46 -23.43
N ASN A 62 1.25 9.72 -23.63
CA ASN A 62 2.18 10.81 -23.95
C ASN A 62 3.11 11.12 -22.78
N GLU A 63 2.62 11.09 -21.54
CA GLU A 63 3.45 11.24 -20.34
C GLU A 63 4.53 10.15 -20.27
N VAL A 64 4.16 8.89 -20.50
CA VAL A 64 5.12 7.77 -20.47
C VAL A 64 6.12 7.88 -21.63
N LYS A 65 5.67 8.24 -22.84
CA LYS A 65 6.56 8.51 -23.99
C LYS A 65 7.59 9.60 -23.66
N ALA A 66 7.17 10.68 -23.03
CA ALA A 66 8.06 11.77 -22.61
C ALA A 66 9.10 11.30 -21.56
N LYS A 67 8.68 10.48 -20.60
CA LYS A 67 9.59 9.88 -19.60
C LYS A 67 10.61 8.93 -20.23
N LEU A 68 10.20 8.18 -21.24
CA LEU A 68 11.09 7.31 -22.03
C LEU A 68 12.09 8.15 -22.83
N ALA A 69 11.62 9.17 -23.55
CA ALA A 69 12.48 10.05 -24.36
C ALA A 69 13.50 10.83 -23.53
N SER A 70 13.11 11.29 -22.33
CA SER A 70 14.00 11.98 -21.40
C SER A 70 14.95 11.04 -20.62
N GLY A 71 14.82 9.71 -20.80
CA GLY A 71 15.60 8.72 -20.05
C GLY A 71 15.28 8.66 -18.55
N THR A 72 14.17 9.27 -18.12
CA THR A 72 13.76 9.33 -16.71
C THR A 72 12.84 8.18 -16.31
N TYR A 73 12.37 7.39 -17.28
CA TYR A 73 11.60 6.18 -17.02
C TYR A 73 12.51 5.05 -16.51
N ARG A 74 12.48 4.80 -15.19
CA ARG A 74 13.23 3.72 -14.55
C ARG A 74 12.30 2.57 -14.16
N VAL A 75 12.58 1.38 -14.70
CA VAL A 75 11.83 0.16 -14.37
C VAL A 75 12.48 -0.52 -13.17
N SER A 76 11.74 -0.67 -12.07
CA SER A 76 12.18 -1.44 -10.91
C SER A 76 11.57 -2.84 -10.90
N SER A 77 12.21 -3.77 -10.18
CA SER A 77 11.68 -5.13 -9.99
C SER A 77 10.30 -5.13 -9.32
N GLU A 78 10.05 -4.19 -8.40
CA GLU A 78 8.75 -4.00 -7.76
C GLU A 78 7.67 -3.60 -8.76
N MET A 79 7.98 -2.68 -9.70
CA MET A 79 7.03 -2.29 -10.75
C MET A 79 6.64 -3.48 -11.62
N VAL A 80 7.61 -4.32 -11.97
CA VAL A 80 7.39 -5.52 -12.79
C VAL A 80 6.56 -6.55 -12.02
N ALA A 81 6.96 -6.88 -10.79
CA ALA A 81 6.23 -7.82 -9.94
C ALA A 81 4.79 -7.36 -9.70
N GLY A 82 4.59 -6.07 -9.40
CA GLY A 82 3.28 -5.48 -9.25
C GLY A 82 2.43 -5.56 -10.53
N ALA A 83 3.02 -5.36 -11.71
CA ALA A 83 2.31 -5.51 -12.98
C ALA A 83 1.85 -6.95 -13.23
N ILE A 84 2.71 -7.93 -12.93
CA ILE A 84 2.38 -9.36 -13.05
C ILE A 84 1.21 -9.71 -12.11
N ILE A 85 1.29 -9.31 -10.83
CA ILE A 85 0.25 -9.60 -9.85
C ILE A 85 -1.08 -8.96 -10.24
N ARG A 86 -1.08 -7.67 -10.65
CA ARG A 86 -2.29 -6.98 -11.11
C ARG A 86 -2.94 -7.70 -12.29
N ARG A 87 -2.13 -8.17 -13.25
CA ARG A 87 -2.67 -8.89 -14.41
C ARG A 87 -3.27 -10.23 -14.01
N ALA A 88 -2.57 -11.01 -13.19
CA ALA A 88 -3.04 -12.30 -12.70
C ALA A 88 -4.37 -12.18 -11.91
N LEU A 89 -4.52 -11.14 -11.10
CA LEU A 89 -5.77 -10.86 -10.39
C LEU A 89 -6.90 -10.47 -11.35
N ALA A 90 -6.63 -9.60 -12.33
CA ALA A 90 -7.62 -9.18 -13.32
C ALA A 90 -8.14 -10.37 -14.15
N ASP A 91 -7.24 -11.29 -14.52
CA ASP A 91 -7.60 -12.49 -15.28
C ASP A 91 -8.49 -13.46 -14.47
N LYS A 92 -8.40 -13.46 -13.13
CA LYS A 92 -9.22 -14.32 -12.25
C LYS A 92 -10.66 -13.80 -12.04
N ILE A 93 -10.88 -12.50 -12.23
CA ILE A 93 -12.20 -11.85 -11.99
C ILE A 93 -13.09 -11.94 -13.25
N ARG A 94 -12.53 -12.35 -14.39
CA ARG A 94 -13.23 -12.49 -15.66
C ARG A 94 -13.95 -13.83 -15.76
#